data_AF-A0A9E0CTV7-F1
#
_entry.id   AF-A0A9E0CTV7-F1
#
_cell.length_a   1.000
_cell.length_b   1.000
_cell.length_c   1.000
_cell.angle_alpha   90.00
_cell.angle_beta   90.00
_cell.angle_gamma   90.00
#
_symmetry.space_group_name_H-M   'P 1'
#
loop_
_entity.id
_entity.type
_entity.pdbx_description
1 polymer ?
#
loop_
_entity_poly.entity_id
_entity_poly.type
_entity_poly.pdbx_seq_one_letter_code
_entity_poly.pdbx_strand_id
1 'polypeptide(L)'
;MMVLAVLLLVTLVVGVVGAASRSARRRTRPALLMSPAATLSPTEQAPVHGIVTADHTATTPANGAAANLRAALDRWRTAGLITDAQAASIEQHELTLLQAARPVPAHDTRRGIPLVAEALGYLGGTLGIVGLTLLVSRYWPDMATAGRLGLSGGAAVLLAGAGYSVHEGADPAFTRLRWFLWLVSSAAGALFAGVLATQTFGADAPATIALACATLIAAQNAVFWAGARRPLQQLLTLTASMVAAGAFVAQFAGSVTVGTALWAVGAGLLAAGLLHRTTFPPLTVGVGAATMIVGTAMAAESLQGPGFVMMVLTALGLLTLASVPIDIGDPADRVVLTVIGAVGSAQALPMTIGYFAEHAAVATGLVVWSVAGGLVFVASRKLVRSPIATEIIGGVALVAGAAITGVQSVAFATLFGSATAAALIALGTQPGRVLLSLFGSLGLLVNVPWAIRHFFPGEGRVPLLILASGAVIVLVAVWLARMSGRLRRELRH
;
A
#
# COMPACT_ATOMS: atom_id res chain seq x y z
N MET A 1 21.23 6.17 2.34
CA MET A 1 20.31 5.15 1.79
C MET A 1 19.29 4.66 2.81
N MET A 2 19.70 4.19 4.00
CA MET A 2 18.77 3.65 5.02
C MET A 2 17.76 4.67 5.56
N VAL A 3 18.19 5.92 5.82
CA VAL A 3 17.30 7.02 6.27
C VAL A 3 16.26 7.41 5.20
N LEU A 4 16.65 7.39 3.92
CA LEU A 4 15.75 7.65 2.80
C LEU A 4 14.71 6.54 2.65
N ALA A 5 15.12 5.28 2.86
CA ALA A 5 14.22 4.12 2.84
C ALA A 5 13.22 4.15 4.00
N VAL A 6 13.65 4.54 5.21
CA VAL A 6 12.76 4.69 6.37
C VAL A 6 11.77 5.85 6.17
N LEU A 7 12.21 7.00 5.64
CA LEU A 7 11.33 8.13 5.33
C LEU A 7 10.32 7.79 4.23
N LEU A 8 10.73 7.07 3.19
CA LEU A 8 9.84 6.56 2.14
C LEU A 8 8.84 5.53 2.69
N LEU A 9 9.27 4.63 3.58
CA LEU A 9 8.40 3.65 4.22
C LEU A 9 7.35 4.35 5.10
N VAL A 10 7.76 5.35 5.89
CA VAL A 10 6.85 6.12 6.75
C VAL A 10 5.86 6.93 5.89
N THR A 11 6.32 7.61 4.84
CA THR A 11 5.40 8.34 3.93
C THR A 11 4.46 7.40 3.18
N LEU A 12 4.92 6.21 2.79
CA LEU A 12 4.09 5.20 2.15
C LEU A 12 3.05 4.64 3.12
N VAL A 13 3.43 4.31 4.35
CA VAL A 13 2.51 3.82 5.40
C VAL A 13 1.47 4.89 5.74
N VAL A 14 1.87 6.15 5.90
CA VAL A 14 0.95 7.27 6.15
C VAL A 14 0.00 7.49 4.97
N GLY A 15 0.51 7.43 3.73
CA GLY A 15 -0.28 7.57 2.52
C GLY A 15 -1.30 6.45 2.33
N VAL A 16 -0.90 5.20 2.59
CA VAL A 16 -1.74 4.01 2.42
C VAL A 16 -2.79 3.90 3.52
N VAL A 17 -2.45 4.20 4.78
CA VAL A 17 -3.45 4.25 5.87
C VAL A 17 -4.42 5.42 5.65
N GLY A 18 -3.94 6.55 5.13
CA GLY A 18 -4.78 7.67 4.70
C GLY A 18 -5.74 7.30 3.56
N ALA A 19 -5.32 6.45 2.62
CA ALA A 19 -6.16 5.99 1.51
C ALA A 19 -7.17 4.90 1.96
N ALA A 20 -6.74 3.95 2.78
CA ALA A 20 -7.58 2.87 3.30
C ALA A 20 -8.72 3.42 4.19
N SER A 21 -8.42 4.40 5.04
CA SER A 21 -9.43 5.08 5.88
C SER A 21 -10.46 5.89 5.07
N ARG A 22 -10.08 6.43 3.90
CA ARG A 22 -11.03 7.09 2.98
C ARG A 22 -11.90 6.08 2.22
N SER A 23 -11.35 4.93 1.86
CA SER A 23 -12.07 3.83 1.20
C SER A 23 -13.16 3.24 2.11
N ALA A 24 -12.84 3.00 3.39
CA ALA A 24 -13.79 2.48 4.38
C ALA A 24 -15.00 3.43 4.61
N ARG A 25 -14.78 4.75 4.56
CA ARG A 25 -15.86 5.75 4.64
C ARG A 25 -16.75 5.83 3.39
N ARG A 26 -16.26 5.42 2.22
CA ARG A 26 -17.05 5.43 0.98
C ARG A 26 -17.99 4.22 0.88
N ARG A 27 -17.62 3.07 1.45
CA ARG A 27 -18.44 1.84 1.40
C ARG A 27 -19.53 1.76 2.46
N THR A 28 -19.47 2.58 3.50
CA THR A 28 -20.51 2.69 4.55
C THR A 28 -21.68 3.59 4.16
N ARG A 29 -21.71 4.17 2.95
CA ARG A 29 -22.95 4.70 2.37
C ARG A 29 -23.80 3.51 1.92
N PRO A 30 -25.00 3.28 2.49
CA PRO A 30 -25.86 2.20 2.03
C PRO A 30 -26.18 2.43 0.56
N ALA A 31 -25.85 1.44 -0.26
CA ALA A 31 -26.30 1.39 -1.64
C ALA A 31 -27.82 1.28 -1.60
N LEU A 32 -28.51 2.40 -1.87
CA LEU A 32 -29.93 2.39 -2.20
C LEU A 32 -30.11 1.43 -3.38
N LEU A 33 -30.86 0.36 -3.11
CA LEU A 33 -31.21 -0.70 -4.05
C LEU A 33 -31.77 -0.07 -5.35
N MET A 34 -30.97 -0.12 -6.42
CA MET A 34 -31.51 -0.05 -7.78
C MET A 34 -32.34 -1.31 -7.99
N SER A 35 -33.66 -1.15 -8.01
CA SER A 35 -34.57 -2.21 -8.45
C SER A 35 -34.38 -2.44 -9.96
N PRO A 36 -34.37 -3.70 -10.46
CA PRO A 36 -34.25 -3.95 -11.89
C PRO A 36 -35.56 -3.55 -12.60
N ALA A 37 -35.45 -2.65 -13.57
CA ALA A 37 -36.54 -2.37 -14.50
C ALA A 37 -36.88 -3.65 -15.28
N ALA A 38 -38.06 -4.22 -15.03
CA ALA A 38 -38.61 -5.29 -15.82
C ALA A 38 -38.92 -4.76 -17.24
N THR A 39 -38.17 -5.24 -18.21
CA THR A 39 -38.46 -5.13 -19.64
C THR A 39 -39.73 -5.90 -19.96
N LEU A 40 -40.81 -5.21 -20.32
CA LEU A 40 -41.96 -5.78 -21.04
C LEU A 40 -42.00 -5.17 -22.45
N SER A 41 -42.06 -6.07 -23.43
CA SER A 41 -42.02 -5.82 -24.86
C SER A 41 -43.29 -5.14 -25.40
N PRO A 42 -43.23 -4.47 -26.57
CA PRO A 42 -44.30 -3.62 -27.08
C PRO A 42 -45.22 -4.37 -28.05
N THR A 43 -46.54 -4.33 -27.83
CA THR A 43 -47.59 -4.25 -28.89
C THR A 43 -48.99 -4.41 -28.29
N GLU A 44 -49.67 -3.29 -28.05
CA GLU A 44 -51.09 -3.12 -28.41
C GLU A 44 -51.44 -1.61 -28.42
N GLN A 45 -51.52 -1.04 -29.63
CA GLN A 45 -52.12 0.27 -29.94
C GLN A 45 -53.63 0.03 -30.11
N ALA A 46 -54.63 0.86 -29.78
CA ALA A 46 -54.86 2.32 -29.72
C ALA A 46 -56.31 2.54 -29.12
N PRO A 47 -56.99 3.73 -29.14
CA PRO A 47 -56.59 5.12 -29.43
C PRO A 47 -57.03 6.21 -28.39
N VAL A 48 -56.24 7.29 -28.34
CA VAL A 48 -56.59 8.74 -28.35
C VAL A 48 -57.73 9.28 -27.45
N HIS A 49 -57.38 10.09 -26.44
CA HIS A 49 -57.61 11.56 -26.41
C HIS A 49 -57.14 12.16 -25.08
N GLY A 50 -56.38 13.27 -25.15
CA GLY A 50 -56.10 14.11 -23.97
C GLY A 50 -54.69 14.67 -23.97
N ILE A 51 -54.45 15.71 -24.77
CA ILE A 51 -53.31 16.59 -24.60
C ILE A 51 -53.50 17.31 -23.27
N VAL A 52 -52.80 16.86 -22.24
CA VAL A 52 -52.50 17.66 -21.05
C VAL A 52 -51.01 17.88 -21.04
N THR A 53 -50.63 19.12 -21.29
CA THR A 53 -49.29 19.67 -21.09
C THR A 53 -48.82 19.34 -19.68
N ALA A 54 -47.93 18.35 -19.56
CA ALA A 54 -47.26 18.05 -18.30
C ALA A 54 -46.23 19.15 -18.02
N ASP A 55 -46.67 20.16 -17.27
CA ASP A 55 -45.81 21.08 -16.56
C ASP A 55 -44.83 20.27 -15.70
N HIS A 56 -43.55 20.24 -16.08
CA HIS A 56 -42.50 19.57 -15.32
C HIS A 56 -42.11 20.44 -14.12
N THR A 57 -43.06 20.68 -13.21
CA THR A 57 -42.70 21.02 -11.84
C THR A 57 -42.20 19.73 -11.19
N ALA A 58 -40.88 19.64 -11.01
CA ALA A 58 -40.22 18.59 -10.25
C ALA A 58 -40.79 18.55 -8.83
N THR A 59 -41.85 17.77 -8.63
CA THR A 59 -42.35 17.43 -7.30
C THR A 59 -41.37 16.45 -6.69
N THR A 60 -40.76 16.90 -5.61
CA THR A 60 -39.76 16.26 -4.75
C THR A 60 -39.93 14.72 -4.66
N PRO A 61 -38.86 13.91 -4.83
CA PRO A 61 -38.92 12.45 -4.78
C PRO A 61 -39.52 11.87 -3.48
N ALA A 62 -39.52 12.65 -2.40
CA ALA A 62 -40.14 12.29 -1.12
C ALA A 62 -41.68 12.15 -1.20
N ASN A 63 -42.35 12.92 -2.06
CA ASN A 63 -43.81 12.83 -2.22
C ASN A 63 -44.21 11.54 -2.96
N GLY A 64 -43.38 11.11 -3.92
CA GLY A 64 -43.58 9.85 -4.63
C GLY A 64 -43.38 8.63 -3.72
N ALA A 65 -42.38 8.66 -2.84
CA ALA A 65 -42.12 7.58 -1.88
C ALA A 65 -43.29 7.38 -0.89
N ALA A 66 -43.84 8.46 -0.35
CA ALA A 66 -45.00 8.40 0.55
C ALA A 66 -46.27 7.89 -0.17
N ALA A 67 -46.49 8.30 -1.43
CA ALA A 67 -47.60 7.80 -2.23
C ALA A 67 -47.48 6.30 -2.53
N ASN A 68 -46.26 5.84 -2.87
CA ASN A 68 -45.99 4.42 -3.14
C ASN A 68 -46.18 3.54 -1.91
N LEU A 69 -45.79 4.04 -0.72
CA LEU A 69 -46.02 3.37 0.55
C LEU A 69 -47.52 3.19 0.84
N ARG A 70 -48.32 4.26 0.70
CA ARG A 70 -49.78 4.21 0.91
C ARG A 70 -50.44 3.20 -0.02
N ALA A 71 -50.06 3.20 -1.30
CA ALA A 71 -50.57 2.24 -2.28
C ALA A 71 -50.19 0.78 -1.94
N ALA A 72 -49.03 0.54 -1.31
CA ALA A 72 -48.64 -0.79 -0.86
C ALA A 72 -49.44 -1.25 0.38
N LEU A 73 -49.64 -0.35 1.33
CA LEU A 73 -50.44 -0.61 2.54
C LEU A 73 -51.90 -0.93 2.19
N ASP A 74 -52.50 -0.21 1.24
CA ASP A 74 -53.87 -0.49 0.77
C ASP A 74 -53.99 -1.87 0.11
N ARG A 75 -52.98 -2.29 -0.67
CA ARG A 75 -52.95 -3.65 -1.24
C ARG A 75 -52.88 -4.71 -0.16
N TRP A 76 -52.05 -4.52 0.86
CA TRP A 76 -51.91 -5.48 1.97
C TRP A 76 -53.14 -5.53 2.87
N ARG A 77 -53.80 -4.40 3.08
CA ARG A 77 -55.08 -4.30 3.79
C ARG A 77 -56.18 -5.04 3.02
N THR A 78 -56.28 -4.81 1.71
CA THR A 78 -57.26 -5.48 0.85
C THR A 78 -57.03 -7.00 0.78
N ALA A 79 -55.77 -7.44 0.87
CA ALA A 79 -55.39 -8.84 0.93
C ALA A 79 -55.58 -9.49 2.32
N GLY A 80 -56.02 -8.73 3.34
CA GLY A 80 -56.20 -9.23 4.71
C GLY A 80 -54.90 -9.58 5.43
N LEU A 81 -53.75 -9.10 4.93
CA LEU A 81 -52.43 -9.40 5.49
C LEU A 81 -52.11 -8.57 6.74
N ILE A 82 -52.73 -7.40 6.85
CA ILE A 82 -52.56 -6.46 7.96
C ILE A 82 -53.90 -5.85 8.35
N THR A 83 -54.06 -5.50 9.63
CA THR A 83 -55.23 -4.77 10.12
C THR A 83 -55.10 -3.27 9.88
N ASP A 84 -56.23 -2.56 9.97
CA ASP A 84 -56.29 -1.09 9.83
C ASP A 84 -55.37 -0.38 10.84
N ALA A 85 -55.32 -0.90 12.07
CA ALA A 85 -54.46 -0.38 13.12
C ALA A 85 -52.97 -0.61 12.81
N GLN A 86 -52.62 -1.76 12.20
CA GLN A 86 -51.25 -2.05 11.78
C GLN A 86 -50.82 -1.18 10.59
N ALA A 87 -51.70 -0.98 9.61
CA ALA A 87 -51.43 -0.10 8.47
C ALA A 87 -51.13 1.33 8.93
N ALA A 88 -51.93 1.87 9.85
CA ALA A 88 -51.71 3.20 10.42
C ALA A 88 -50.38 3.30 11.20
N SER A 89 -50.04 2.28 11.99
CA SER A 89 -48.78 2.25 12.75
C SER A 89 -47.56 2.17 11.83
N ILE A 90 -47.62 1.39 10.75
CA ILE A 90 -46.53 1.26 9.78
C ILE A 90 -46.37 2.55 8.99
N GLU A 91 -47.48 3.15 8.54
CA GLU A 91 -47.44 4.44 7.83
C GLU A 91 -46.79 5.51 8.69
N GLN A 92 -47.18 5.62 9.96
CA GLN A 92 -46.61 6.60 10.88
C GLN A 92 -45.10 6.37 11.11
N HIS A 93 -44.68 5.10 11.26
CA HIS A 93 -43.27 4.76 11.44
C HIS A 93 -42.43 5.09 10.21
N GLU A 94 -42.88 4.69 9.02
CA GLU A 94 -42.19 4.92 7.76
C GLU A 94 -42.20 6.41 7.35
N LEU A 95 -43.28 7.14 7.62
CA LEU A 95 -43.29 8.60 7.42
C LEU A 95 -42.30 9.30 8.35
N THR A 96 -42.11 8.79 9.58
CA THR A 96 -41.10 9.32 10.51
C THR A 96 -39.68 9.04 9.98
N LEU A 97 -39.43 7.83 9.43
CA LEU A 97 -38.17 7.50 8.78
C LEU A 97 -37.92 8.32 7.51
N LEU A 98 -38.94 8.54 6.67
CA LEU A 98 -38.86 9.36 5.46
C LEU A 98 -38.65 10.85 5.79
N GLN A 99 -39.21 11.34 6.90
CA GLN A 99 -38.96 12.69 7.40
C GLN A 99 -37.55 12.84 7.99
N ALA A 100 -37.04 11.83 8.71
CA ALA A 100 -35.66 11.78 9.18
C ALA A 100 -34.65 11.61 8.03
N ALA A 101 -35.06 10.94 6.95
CA ALA A 101 -34.29 10.75 5.72
C ALA A 101 -34.48 11.90 4.71
N ARG A 102 -35.30 12.92 5.02
CA ARG A 102 -35.25 14.16 4.24
C ARG A 102 -33.80 14.61 4.26
N PRO A 103 -33.19 14.90 3.09
CA PRO A 103 -31.93 15.61 3.10
C PRO A 103 -32.18 16.88 3.90
N VAL A 104 -31.58 16.95 5.10
CA VAL A 104 -31.40 18.22 5.79
C VAL A 104 -30.92 19.16 4.69
N PRO A 105 -31.64 20.25 4.36
CA PRO A 105 -31.14 21.20 3.39
C PRO A 105 -29.73 21.49 3.87
N ALA A 106 -28.76 21.16 3.01
CA ALA A 106 -27.36 21.30 3.35
C ALA A 106 -27.22 22.76 3.75
N HIS A 107 -27.25 23.02 5.07
CA HIS A 107 -26.92 24.34 5.57
C HIS A 107 -25.56 24.58 4.97
N ASP A 108 -25.42 25.68 4.23
CA ASP A 108 -24.25 26.16 3.52
C ASP A 108 -22.93 25.94 4.28
N THR A 109 -22.48 24.69 4.35
CA THR A 109 -21.22 24.25 4.95
C THR A 109 -20.20 23.98 3.86
N ARG A 110 -20.59 24.19 2.60
CA ARG A 110 -19.69 24.59 1.53
C ARG A 110 -19.64 26.12 1.42
N ARG A 111 -19.26 26.81 2.50
CA ARG A 111 -18.32 27.92 2.30
C ARG A 111 -17.01 27.30 1.84
N GLY A 112 -16.97 26.91 0.57
CA GLY A 112 -15.74 26.49 -0.07
C GLY A 112 -14.78 27.65 0.07
N ILE A 113 -13.75 27.47 0.91
CA ILE A 113 -12.62 28.38 0.93
C ILE A 113 -12.17 28.45 -0.54
N PRO A 114 -12.16 29.64 -1.17
CA PRO A 114 -11.84 29.76 -2.58
C PRO A 114 -10.53 29.03 -2.84
N LEU A 115 -10.46 28.21 -3.90
CA LEU A 115 -9.31 27.36 -4.22
C LEU A 115 -7.98 28.13 -4.20
N VAL A 116 -8.04 29.42 -4.51
CA VAL A 116 -6.94 30.38 -4.43
C VAL A 116 -6.47 30.60 -3.00
N ALA A 117 -7.36 30.75 -2.02
CA ALA A 117 -7.01 30.88 -0.60
C ALA A 117 -6.43 29.56 -0.03
N GLU A 118 -6.89 28.40 -0.51
CA GLU A 118 -6.27 27.11 -0.14
C GLU A 118 -4.86 26.97 -0.74
N ALA A 119 -4.68 27.31 -2.02
CA ALA A 119 -3.37 27.31 -2.69
C ALA A 119 -2.41 28.34 -2.06
N LEU A 120 -2.90 29.54 -1.74
CA LEU A 120 -2.12 30.60 -1.09
C LEU A 120 -1.75 30.21 0.34
N GLY A 121 -2.62 29.48 1.04
CA GLY A 121 -2.33 28.90 2.36
C GLY A 121 -1.20 27.88 2.31
N TYR A 122 -1.21 26.96 1.33
CA TYR A 122 -0.11 26.01 1.16
C TYR A 122 1.20 26.70 0.73
N LEU A 123 1.12 27.70 -0.16
CA LEU A 123 2.29 28.45 -0.60
C LEU A 123 2.90 29.26 0.56
N GLY A 124 2.06 30.00 1.29
CA GLY A 124 2.48 30.78 2.46
C GLY A 124 3.03 29.91 3.58
N GLY A 125 2.41 28.76 3.85
CA GLY A 125 2.91 27.78 4.81
C GLY A 125 4.28 27.22 4.40
N THR A 126 4.46 26.90 3.11
CA THR A 126 5.74 26.41 2.58
C THR A 126 6.82 27.48 2.68
N LEU A 127 6.54 28.70 2.24
CA LEU A 127 7.47 29.83 2.33
C LEU A 127 7.83 30.16 3.78
N GLY A 128 6.85 30.09 4.70
CA GLY A 128 7.07 30.27 6.13
C GLY A 128 7.99 29.20 6.73
N ILE A 129 7.77 27.93 6.40
CA ILE A 129 8.62 26.82 6.86
C ILE A 129 10.04 26.97 6.30
N VAL A 130 10.19 27.29 5.01
CA VAL A 130 11.50 27.50 4.39
C VAL A 130 12.22 28.69 5.03
N GLY A 131 11.53 29.83 5.19
CA GLY A 131 12.08 31.02 5.83
C GLY A 131 12.51 30.77 7.27
N LEU A 132 11.68 30.09 8.06
CA LEU A 132 12.02 29.69 9.43
C LEU A 132 13.23 28.76 9.45
N THR A 133 13.28 27.78 8.54
CA THR A 133 14.39 26.82 8.45
C THR A 133 15.70 27.53 8.10
N LEU A 134 15.68 28.46 7.14
CA LEU A 134 16.85 29.27 6.77
C LEU A 134 17.29 30.21 7.89
N LEU A 135 16.34 30.80 8.62
CA LEU A 135 16.63 31.65 9.76
C LEU A 135 17.31 30.84 10.87
N VAL A 136 16.73 29.69 11.23
CA VAL A 136 17.31 28.79 12.22
C VAL A 136 18.67 28.29 11.73
N SER A 137 18.82 27.78 10.52
CA SER A 137 20.11 27.26 10.04
C SER A 137 21.21 28.31 10.03
N ARG A 138 20.88 29.58 9.75
CA ARG A 138 21.83 30.69 9.76
C ARG A 138 22.28 31.10 11.16
N TYR A 139 21.35 31.23 12.11
CA TYR A 139 21.66 31.77 13.44
C TYR A 139 21.94 30.68 14.49
N TRP A 140 21.52 29.44 14.25
CA TRP A 140 21.69 28.33 15.17
C TRP A 140 23.15 28.08 15.57
N PRO A 141 24.14 28.09 14.64
CA PRO A 141 25.54 27.90 14.99
C PRO A 141 26.07 28.93 16.00
N ASP A 142 25.59 30.17 15.89
CA ASP A 142 26.05 31.29 16.72
C ASP A 142 25.28 31.41 18.06
N MET A 143 24.14 30.71 18.21
CA MET A 143 23.38 30.70 19.46
C MET A 143 24.07 29.88 20.55
N ALA A 144 24.16 30.46 21.74
CA ALA A 144 24.53 29.74 22.96
C ALA A 144 23.55 28.59 23.26
N THR A 145 24.02 27.54 23.94
CA THR A 145 23.22 26.35 24.30
C THR A 145 21.93 26.70 25.01
N ALA A 146 21.96 27.63 25.97
CA ALA A 146 20.76 28.10 26.66
C ALA A 146 19.72 28.73 25.71
N GLY A 147 20.18 29.46 24.69
CA GLY A 147 19.32 30.03 23.66
C GLY A 147 18.68 28.96 22.78
N ARG A 148 19.46 27.94 22.38
CA ARG A 148 18.93 26.79 21.61
C ARG A 148 17.87 26.03 22.39
N LEU A 149 18.16 25.71 23.66
CA LEU A 149 17.22 25.04 24.58
C LEU A 149 15.96 25.89 24.82
N GLY A 150 16.12 27.18 25.09
CA GLY A 150 15.01 28.10 25.32
C GLY A 150 14.12 28.25 24.08
N LEU A 151 14.71 28.35 22.89
CA LEU A 151 13.97 28.45 21.63
C LEU A 151 13.19 27.16 21.33
N SER A 152 13.84 26.00 21.35
CA SER A 152 13.19 24.73 21.00
C SER A 152 12.20 24.28 22.08
N GLY A 153 12.57 24.38 23.36
CA GLY A 153 11.71 24.04 24.49
C GLY A 153 10.51 25.00 24.61
N GLY A 154 10.76 26.30 24.48
CA GLY A 154 9.71 27.32 24.47
C GLY A 154 8.72 27.11 23.32
N ALA A 155 9.21 26.88 22.10
CA ALA A 155 8.36 26.55 20.96
C ALA A 155 7.52 25.29 21.21
N ALA A 156 8.13 24.22 21.76
CA ALA A 156 7.42 22.98 22.07
C ALA A 156 6.26 23.22 23.05
N VAL A 157 6.51 23.93 24.16
CA VAL A 157 5.49 24.22 25.19
C VAL A 157 4.39 25.15 24.65
N LEU A 158 4.75 26.22 23.95
CA LEU A 158 3.78 27.17 23.39
C LEU A 158 2.86 26.49 22.36
N LEU A 159 3.42 25.67 21.46
CA LEU A 159 2.64 24.94 20.47
C LEU A 159 1.77 23.85 21.12
N ALA A 160 2.27 23.17 22.15
CA ALA A 160 1.48 22.20 22.92
C ALA A 160 0.27 22.88 23.58
N GLY A 161 0.50 23.99 24.29
CA GLY A 161 -0.54 24.78 24.96
C GLY A 161 -1.55 25.38 24.00
N ALA A 162 -1.09 25.91 22.86
CA ALA A 162 -1.96 26.38 21.78
C ALA A 162 -2.86 25.25 21.27
N GLY A 163 -2.30 24.04 21.04
CA GLY A 163 -3.08 22.88 20.65
C GLY A 163 -4.12 22.46 21.69
N TYR A 164 -3.82 22.57 22.99
CA TYR A 164 -4.82 22.30 24.04
C TYR A 164 -5.99 23.29 24.02
N SER A 165 -5.72 24.56 23.69
CA SER A 165 -6.71 25.63 23.65
C SER A 165 -7.69 25.51 22.47
N VAL A 166 -7.32 24.78 21.42
CA VAL A 166 -8.16 24.55 20.23
C VAL A 166 -9.21 23.46 20.53
N HIS A 167 -10.49 23.82 20.51
CA HIS A 167 -11.60 22.90 20.79
C HIS A 167 -12.04 22.12 19.53
N GLU A 168 -12.00 20.80 19.59
CA GLU A 168 -12.26 19.89 18.45
C GLU A 168 -13.75 19.83 18.03
N GLY A 169 -14.67 20.28 18.88
CA GLY A 169 -16.12 20.10 18.69
C GLY A 169 -16.80 21.06 17.70
N ALA A 170 -16.13 22.14 17.29
CA ALA A 170 -16.75 23.22 16.51
C ALA A 170 -16.62 23.05 14.99
N ASP A 171 -15.46 22.59 14.49
CA ASP A 171 -15.17 22.50 13.05
C ASP A 171 -14.05 21.45 12.78
N PRO A 172 -14.18 20.58 11.76
CA PRO A 172 -13.09 19.73 11.26
C PRO A 172 -11.75 20.44 11.01
N ALA A 173 -11.76 21.74 10.66
CA ALA A 173 -10.56 22.56 10.50
C ALA A 173 -9.78 22.72 11.81
N PHE A 174 -10.46 22.92 12.94
CA PHE A 174 -9.82 23.05 14.24
C PHE A 174 -9.18 21.74 14.71
N THR A 175 -9.80 20.60 14.40
CA THR A 175 -9.19 19.28 14.65
C THR A 175 -7.87 19.10 13.88
N ARG A 176 -7.84 19.52 12.60
CA ARG A 176 -6.62 19.49 11.79
C ARG A 176 -5.54 20.44 12.32
N LEU A 177 -5.92 21.66 12.67
CA LEU A 177 -5.02 22.65 13.26
C LEU A 177 -4.39 22.12 14.56
N ARG A 178 -5.19 21.52 15.45
CA ARG A 178 -4.70 20.92 16.69
C ARG A 178 -3.69 19.81 16.44
N TRP A 179 -3.98 18.89 15.51
CA TRP A 179 -3.04 17.82 15.15
C TRP A 179 -1.73 18.37 14.59
N PHE A 180 -1.80 19.42 13.78
CA PHE A 180 -0.62 20.09 13.24
C PHE A 180 0.20 20.77 14.34
N LEU A 181 -0.43 21.54 15.24
CA LEU A 181 0.25 22.19 16.35
C LEU A 181 1.00 21.19 17.23
N TRP A 182 0.38 20.05 17.53
CA TRP A 182 1.01 18.99 18.32
C TRP A 182 2.11 18.22 17.57
N LEU A 183 1.98 18.07 16.25
CA LEU A 183 3.06 17.53 15.41
C LEU A 183 4.30 18.43 15.46
N VAL A 184 4.12 19.74 15.24
CA VAL A 184 5.23 20.71 15.26
C VAL A 184 5.80 20.85 16.67
N SER A 185 4.96 20.79 17.70
CA SER A 185 5.39 20.74 19.10
C SER A 185 6.29 19.52 19.37
N SER A 186 5.95 18.35 18.83
CA SER A 186 6.77 17.13 18.97
C SER A 186 8.12 17.25 18.25
N ALA A 187 8.15 17.90 17.08
CA ALA A 187 9.40 18.18 16.36
C ALA A 187 10.30 19.16 17.15
N ALA A 188 9.72 20.23 17.69
CA ALA A 188 10.43 21.16 18.56
C ALA A 188 10.92 20.49 19.86
N GLY A 189 10.11 19.59 20.44
CA GLY A 189 10.50 18.75 21.57
C GLY A 189 11.68 17.85 21.22
N ALA A 190 11.65 17.15 20.09
CA ALA A 190 12.76 16.33 19.64
C ALA A 190 14.07 17.13 19.47
N LEU A 191 13.99 18.34 18.89
CA LEU A 191 15.14 19.24 18.80
C LEU A 191 15.67 19.63 20.19
N PHE A 192 14.78 19.95 21.13
CA PHE A 192 15.14 20.23 22.51
C PHE A 192 15.86 19.05 23.17
N ALA A 193 15.31 17.83 23.06
CA ALA A 193 15.93 16.62 23.59
C ALA A 193 17.30 16.34 22.95
N GLY A 194 17.44 16.55 21.64
CA GLY A 194 18.72 16.39 20.93
C GLY A 194 19.78 17.39 21.39
N VAL A 195 19.43 18.67 21.56
CA VAL A 195 20.34 19.68 22.12
C VAL A 195 20.71 19.36 23.56
N LEU A 196 19.74 18.94 24.37
CA LEU A 196 19.98 18.56 25.75
C LEU A 196 20.94 17.37 25.84
N ALA A 197 20.71 16.33 25.06
CA ALA A 197 21.58 15.15 25.00
C ALA A 197 23.00 15.50 24.57
N THR A 198 23.15 16.22 23.46
CA THR A 198 24.47 16.52 22.87
C THR A 198 25.26 17.58 23.64
N GLN A 199 24.63 18.71 23.98
CA GLN A 199 25.35 19.89 24.48
C GLN A 199 25.33 20.00 26.01
N THR A 200 24.37 19.38 26.69
CA THR A 200 24.29 19.41 28.17
C THR A 200 24.83 18.13 28.78
N PHE A 201 24.48 16.97 28.21
CA PHE A 201 24.90 15.66 28.70
C PHE A 201 26.10 15.06 27.93
N GLY A 202 26.60 15.72 26.89
CA GLY A 202 27.78 15.26 26.13
C GLY A 202 27.56 13.94 25.39
N ALA A 203 26.33 13.63 24.98
CA ALA A 203 26.03 12.40 24.25
C ALA A 203 26.52 12.49 22.80
N ASP A 204 27.53 11.68 22.46
CA ASP A 204 28.08 11.62 21.10
C ASP A 204 27.55 10.44 20.28
N ALA A 205 27.09 9.39 20.95
CA ALA A 205 26.59 8.19 20.29
C ALA A 205 25.22 8.45 19.63
N PRO A 206 25.05 8.13 18.32
CA PRO A 206 23.79 8.36 17.62
C PRO A 206 22.59 7.66 18.28
N ALA A 207 22.81 6.48 18.87
CA ALA A 207 21.77 5.74 19.58
C ALA A 207 21.29 6.49 20.84
N THR A 208 22.18 7.12 21.59
CA THR A 208 21.82 7.86 22.81
C THR A 208 21.05 9.14 22.47
N ILE A 209 21.46 9.84 21.41
CA ILE A 209 20.72 11.01 20.89
C ILE A 209 19.33 10.58 20.40
N ALA A 210 19.25 9.51 19.60
CA ALA A 210 17.99 8.97 19.10
C ALA A 210 17.06 8.53 20.24
N LEU A 211 17.60 7.90 21.28
CA LEU A 211 16.85 7.49 22.47
C LEU A 211 16.22 8.70 23.17
N ALA A 212 16.97 9.78 23.39
CA ALA A 212 16.46 10.99 24.04
C ALA A 212 15.33 11.62 23.22
N CYS A 213 15.55 11.80 21.91
CA CYS A 213 14.54 12.37 21.00
C CYS A 213 13.27 11.49 20.95
N ALA A 214 13.44 10.19 20.71
CA ALA A 214 12.33 9.26 20.53
C ALA A 214 11.53 9.07 21.82
N THR A 215 12.18 9.02 22.98
CA THR A 215 11.50 8.92 24.28
C THR A 215 10.63 10.14 24.53
N LEU A 216 11.14 11.35 24.26
CA LEU A 216 10.36 12.58 24.45
C LEU A 216 9.16 12.64 23.50
N ILE A 217 9.35 12.32 22.21
CA ILE A 217 8.25 12.23 21.24
C ILE A 217 7.21 11.22 21.72
N ALA A 218 7.63 10.00 22.11
CA ALA A 218 6.74 8.95 22.57
C ALA A 218 5.93 9.38 23.80
N ALA A 219 6.59 9.92 24.83
CA ALA A 219 5.94 10.35 26.06
C ALA A 219 4.94 11.50 25.80
N GLN A 220 5.36 12.52 25.05
CA GLN A 220 4.51 13.67 24.71
C GLN A 220 3.28 13.26 23.90
N ASN A 221 3.47 12.43 22.87
CA ASN A 221 2.36 11.98 22.02
C ASN A 221 1.46 10.97 22.73
N ALA A 222 1.98 10.19 23.69
CA ALA A 222 1.16 9.33 24.54
C ALA A 222 0.19 10.16 25.38
N VAL A 223 0.66 11.30 25.93
CA VAL A 223 -0.20 12.26 26.66
C VAL A 223 -1.21 12.92 25.73
N PHE A 224 -0.82 13.30 24.52
CA PHE A 224 -1.74 13.88 23.54
C PHE A 224 -2.76 12.85 23.01
N TRP A 225 -2.37 11.59 22.93
CA TRP A 225 -3.23 10.50 22.51
C TRP A 225 -4.23 10.15 23.61
N ALA A 226 -3.76 9.86 24.84
CA ALA A 226 -4.56 9.53 26.03
C ALA A 226 -5.78 8.63 25.74
N GLY A 227 -5.66 7.69 24.80
CA GLY A 227 -6.74 6.79 24.37
C GLY A 227 -7.82 7.40 23.46
N ALA A 228 -7.79 8.71 23.21
CA ALA A 228 -8.70 9.39 22.31
C ALA A 228 -8.50 9.00 20.83
N ARG A 229 -9.53 9.21 20.00
CA ARG A 229 -9.48 8.95 18.54
C ARG A 229 -8.63 9.98 17.79
N ARG A 230 -7.32 9.97 18.04
CA ARG A 230 -6.30 10.85 17.46
C ARG A 230 -5.24 10.03 16.69
N PRO A 231 -5.49 9.72 15.40
CA PRO A 231 -4.67 8.75 14.65
C PRO A 231 -3.21 9.21 14.49
N LEU A 232 -2.97 10.50 14.30
CA LEU A 232 -1.62 11.05 14.15
C LEU A 232 -0.80 10.92 15.44
N GLN A 233 -1.43 11.16 16.60
CA GLN A 233 -0.78 11.06 17.91
C GLN A 233 -0.49 9.60 18.27
N GLN A 234 -1.42 8.69 17.97
CA GLN A 234 -1.17 7.25 18.11
C GLN A 234 0.01 6.79 17.23
N LEU A 235 0.05 7.22 15.95
CA LEU A 235 1.15 6.88 15.04
C LEU A 235 2.50 7.36 15.58
N LEU A 236 2.60 8.62 16.01
CA LEU A 236 3.83 9.20 16.57
C LEU A 236 4.25 8.48 17.85
N THR A 237 3.30 8.19 18.74
CA THR A 237 3.57 7.44 19.98
C THR A 237 4.17 6.07 19.67
N LEU A 238 3.52 5.28 18.81
CA LEU A 238 3.94 3.93 18.51
C LEU A 238 5.29 3.92 17.78
N THR A 239 5.44 4.72 16.73
CA THR A 239 6.70 4.78 15.96
C THR A 239 7.87 5.27 16.79
N ALA A 240 7.70 6.34 17.58
CA ALA A 240 8.75 6.84 18.46
C ALA A 240 9.07 5.85 19.59
N SER A 241 8.08 5.12 20.12
CA SER A 241 8.33 4.05 21.10
C SER A 241 9.19 2.93 20.52
N MET A 242 9.01 2.58 19.24
CA MET A 242 9.86 1.58 18.58
C MET A 242 11.28 2.09 18.37
N VAL A 243 11.45 3.35 17.94
CA VAL A 243 12.78 3.96 17.84
C VAL A 243 13.46 4.03 19.20
N ALA A 244 12.73 4.42 20.25
CA ALA A 244 13.24 4.44 21.62
C ALA A 244 13.63 3.05 22.11
N ALA A 245 12.80 2.03 21.88
CA ALA A 245 13.10 0.65 22.25
C ALA A 245 14.37 0.14 21.57
N GLY A 246 14.50 0.36 20.25
CA GLY A 246 15.70 -0.03 19.50
C GLY A 246 16.95 0.71 19.98
N ALA A 247 16.85 2.03 20.16
CA ALA A 247 17.93 2.88 20.63
C ALA A 247 18.35 2.59 22.08
N PHE A 248 17.42 2.12 22.92
CA PHE A 248 17.67 1.65 24.28
C PHE A 248 18.43 0.32 24.29
N VAL A 249 17.96 -0.67 23.53
CA VAL A 249 18.65 -1.96 23.41
C VAL A 249 20.07 -1.77 22.84
N ALA A 250 20.23 -0.84 21.90
CA ALA A 250 21.53 -0.50 21.31
C ALA A 250 22.54 0.10 22.32
N GLN A 251 22.10 0.53 23.51
CA GLN A 251 23.04 0.96 24.57
C GLN A 251 23.82 -0.20 25.17
N PHE A 252 23.28 -1.42 25.09
CA PHE A 252 23.80 -2.59 25.79
C PHE A 252 24.11 -3.78 24.88
N ALA A 253 23.62 -3.76 23.63
CA ALA A 253 23.71 -4.90 22.74
C ALA A 253 23.93 -4.52 21.27
N GLY A 254 24.42 -5.49 20.49
CA GLY A 254 24.65 -5.34 19.06
C GLY A 254 23.37 -5.33 18.22
N SER A 255 23.54 -4.97 16.95
CA SER A 255 22.52 -4.93 15.89
C SER A 255 21.61 -6.16 15.83
N VAL A 256 22.13 -7.37 16.04
CA VAL A 256 21.33 -8.60 16.04
C VAL A 256 20.30 -8.59 17.15
N THR A 257 20.71 -8.29 18.38
CA THR A 257 19.82 -8.22 19.54
C THR A 257 18.84 -7.06 19.42
N VAL A 258 19.28 -5.91 18.90
CA VAL A 258 18.39 -4.78 18.60
C VAL A 258 17.33 -5.19 17.58
N GLY A 259 17.75 -5.84 16.49
CA GLY A 259 16.88 -6.28 15.42
C GLY A 259 15.85 -7.33 15.87
N THR A 260 16.26 -8.33 16.65
CA THR A 260 15.35 -9.34 17.20
C THR A 260 14.42 -8.77 18.26
N ALA A 261 14.88 -7.85 19.11
CA ALA A 261 14.02 -7.14 20.05
C ALA A 261 12.95 -6.31 19.34
N LEU A 262 13.32 -5.53 18.32
CA LEU A 262 12.38 -4.78 17.50
C LEU A 262 11.40 -5.70 16.77
N TRP A 263 11.87 -6.84 16.25
CA TRP A 263 11.00 -7.82 15.62
C TRP A 263 9.96 -8.37 16.60
N ALA A 264 10.38 -8.75 17.82
CA ALA A 264 9.49 -9.28 18.85
C ALA A 264 8.46 -8.24 19.32
N VAL A 265 8.88 -7.00 19.56
CA VAL A 265 7.98 -5.91 19.95
C VAL A 265 7.04 -5.55 18.80
N GLY A 266 7.53 -5.53 17.56
CA GLY A 266 6.73 -5.32 16.35
C GLY A 266 5.66 -6.40 16.17
N ALA A 267 6.00 -7.67 16.42
CA ALA A 267 5.06 -8.78 16.42
C ALA A 267 4.00 -8.62 17.51
N GLY A 268 4.38 -8.17 18.70
CA GLY A 268 3.47 -7.85 19.79
C GLY A 268 2.49 -6.72 19.43
N LEU A 269 2.97 -5.64 18.80
CA LEU A 269 2.12 -4.56 18.30
C LEU A 269 1.18 -5.02 17.18
N LEU A 270 1.69 -5.81 16.24
CA LEU A 270 0.87 -6.39 15.17
C LEU A 270 -0.25 -7.25 15.75
N ALA A 271 0.06 -8.11 16.72
CA ALA A 271 -0.94 -8.91 17.43
C ALA A 271 -1.94 -8.02 18.19
N ALA A 272 -1.48 -6.99 18.91
CA ALA A 272 -2.36 -6.05 19.62
C ALA A 272 -3.30 -5.29 18.65
N GLY A 273 -2.81 -4.95 17.46
CA GLY A 273 -3.59 -4.35 16.38
C GLY A 273 -4.67 -5.30 15.86
N LEU A 274 -4.31 -6.53 15.51
CA LEU A 274 -5.25 -7.55 15.04
C LEU A 274 -6.29 -7.92 16.12
N LEU A 275 -5.89 -7.91 17.39
CA LEU A 275 -6.81 -8.12 18.52
C LEU A 275 -7.63 -6.87 18.88
N HIS A 276 -7.61 -5.82 18.05
CA HIS A 276 -8.34 -4.56 18.22
C HIS A 276 -8.14 -3.89 19.61
N ARG A 277 -6.95 -4.03 20.21
CA ARG A 277 -6.64 -3.50 21.55
C ARG A 277 -6.28 -2.01 21.56
N THR A 278 -6.36 -1.32 20.42
CA THR A 278 -5.95 0.09 20.26
C THR A 278 -7.04 0.91 19.57
N THR A 279 -6.99 2.24 19.72
CA THR A 279 -8.02 3.15 19.20
C THR A 279 -8.15 3.11 17.68
N PHE A 280 -7.04 2.94 16.95
CA PHE A 280 -7.00 2.69 15.50
C PHE A 280 -6.19 1.43 15.17
N PRO A 281 -6.85 0.27 15.06
CA PRO A 281 -6.20 -1.02 14.80
C PRO A 281 -5.31 -1.06 13.55
N PRO A 282 -5.72 -0.52 12.37
CA PRO A 282 -4.88 -0.62 11.16
C PRO A 282 -3.56 0.14 11.26
N LEU A 283 -3.52 1.23 12.05
CA LEU A 283 -2.28 1.95 12.32
C LEU A 283 -1.34 1.10 13.17
N THR A 284 -1.85 0.44 14.20
CA THR A 284 -1.05 -0.43 15.08
C THR A 284 -0.53 -1.64 14.33
N VAL A 285 -1.37 -2.28 13.50
CA VAL A 285 -0.95 -3.36 12.59
C VAL A 285 0.16 -2.88 11.66
N GLY A 286 0.00 -1.70 11.06
CA GLY A 286 0.99 -1.11 10.17
C GLY A 286 2.33 -0.81 10.84
N VAL A 287 2.30 -0.19 12.01
CA VAL A 287 3.53 0.09 12.77
C VAL A 287 4.20 -1.20 13.22
N GLY A 288 3.43 -2.18 13.71
CA GLY A 288 3.95 -3.50 14.10
C GLY A 288 4.62 -4.23 12.93
N ALA A 289 3.92 -4.35 11.80
CA ALA A 289 4.43 -4.96 10.58
C ALA A 289 5.71 -4.27 10.06
N ALA A 290 5.71 -2.93 10.00
CA ALA A 290 6.88 -2.16 9.57
C ALA A 290 8.06 -2.37 10.53
N THR A 291 7.81 -2.42 11.83
CA THR A 291 8.84 -2.66 12.85
C THR A 291 9.44 -4.05 12.73
N MET A 292 8.64 -5.08 12.41
CA MET A 292 9.17 -6.41 12.12
C MET A 292 10.11 -6.42 10.92
N ILE A 293 9.75 -5.71 9.83
CA ILE A 293 10.63 -5.58 8.65
C ILE A 293 11.92 -4.83 9.00
N VAL A 294 11.83 -3.71 9.74
CA VAL A 294 13.02 -2.97 10.19
C VAL A 294 13.90 -3.83 11.11
N GLY A 295 13.31 -4.54 12.07
CA GLY A 295 14.04 -5.41 12.99
C GLY A 295 14.78 -6.54 12.26
N THR A 296 14.13 -7.19 11.29
CA THR A 296 14.78 -8.21 10.45
C THR A 296 15.87 -7.62 9.55
N ALA A 297 15.68 -6.42 9.00
CA ALA A 297 16.71 -5.73 8.21
C ALA A 297 17.95 -5.37 9.05
N MET A 298 17.76 -4.89 10.29
CA MET A 298 18.88 -4.63 11.21
C MET A 298 19.61 -5.91 11.60
N ALA A 299 18.88 -6.99 11.88
CA ALA A 299 19.49 -8.28 12.16
C ALA A 299 20.26 -8.83 10.94
N ALA A 300 19.75 -8.60 9.72
CA ALA A 300 20.38 -9.01 8.47
C ALA A 300 21.71 -8.30 8.19
N GLU A 301 21.90 -7.07 8.67
CA GLU A 301 23.17 -6.36 8.54
C GLU A 301 24.35 -7.12 9.16
N SER A 302 24.09 -7.87 10.24
CA SER A 302 25.14 -8.62 10.94
C SER A 302 25.05 -10.13 10.76
N LEU A 303 23.85 -10.70 10.63
CA LEU A 303 23.69 -12.12 10.37
C LEU A 303 23.86 -12.49 8.90
N GLN A 304 23.76 -11.53 7.96
CA GLN A 304 23.80 -11.76 6.52
C GLN A 304 22.82 -12.86 6.08
N GLY A 305 23.29 -13.99 5.54
CA GLY A 305 22.46 -15.07 4.98
C GLY A 305 21.22 -15.43 5.81
N PRO A 306 21.36 -15.94 7.06
CA PRO A 306 20.24 -16.21 7.95
C PRO A 306 19.31 -15.01 8.18
N GLY A 307 19.87 -13.79 8.30
CA GLY A 307 19.07 -12.58 8.51
C GLY A 307 18.28 -12.16 7.27
N PHE A 308 18.86 -12.30 6.07
CA PHE A 308 18.16 -12.09 4.80
C PHE A 308 17.00 -13.09 4.63
N VAL A 309 17.23 -14.37 4.97
CA VAL A 309 16.17 -15.39 4.98
C VAL A 309 15.06 -15.01 5.96
N MET A 310 15.41 -14.59 7.19
CA MET A 310 14.43 -14.17 8.20
C MET A 310 13.60 -12.96 7.73
N MET A 311 14.22 -12.02 7.01
CA MET A 311 13.55 -10.86 6.43
C MET A 311 12.55 -11.26 5.33
N VAL A 312 12.94 -12.17 4.43
CA VAL A 312 12.03 -12.74 3.42
C VAL A 312 10.87 -13.48 4.08
N LEU A 313 11.16 -14.33 5.07
CA LEU A 313 10.13 -15.09 5.80
C LEU A 313 9.17 -14.15 6.54
N THR A 314 9.66 -13.05 7.10
CA THR A 314 8.81 -12.04 7.75
C THR A 314 7.89 -11.37 6.74
N ALA A 315 8.42 -10.92 5.60
CA ALA A 315 7.61 -10.28 4.56
C ALA A 315 6.54 -11.23 3.98
N LEU A 316 6.92 -12.48 3.71
CA LEU A 316 6.00 -13.52 3.27
C LEU A 316 4.98 -13.85 4.36
N GLY A 317 5.39 -13.90 5.64
CA GLY A 317 4.51 -14.07 6.79
C GLY A 317 3.41 -13.01 6.83
N LEU A 318 3.76 -11.73 6.61
CA LEU A 318 2.76 -10.65 6.53
C LEU A 318 1.80 -10.82 5.34
N LEU A 319 2.30 -11.23 4.17
CA LEU A 319 1.46 -11.51 3.00
C LEU A 319 0.54 -12.71 3.24
N THR A 320 1.04 -13.77 3.88
CA THR A 320 0.22 -14.94 4.23
C THR A 320 -0.88 -14.53 5.21
N LEU A 321 -0.55 -13.73 6.22
CA LEU A 321 -1.52 -13.22 7.19
C LEU A 321 -2.60 -12.35 6.52
N ALA A 322 -2.23 -11.55 5.52
CA ALA A 322 -3.18 -10.78 4.72
C ALA A 322 -4.13 -11.66 3.87
N SER A 323 -3.68 -12.86 3.49
CA SER A 323 -4.38 -13.77 2.59
C SER A 323 -5.33 -14.75 3.30
N VAL A 324 -5.04 -15.10 4.55
CA VAL A 324 -5.89 -16.00 5.33
C VAL A 324 -7.20 -15.27 5.66
N PRO A 325 -8.37 -15.89 5.43
CA PRO A 325 -9.65 -15.38 5.89
C PRO A 325 -9.74 -15.55 7.41
N ILE A 326 -8.97 -14.75 8.13
CA ILE A 326 -9.10 -14.64 9.58
C ILE A 326 -10.31 -13.74 9.82
N ASP A 327 -11.27 -14.21 10.62
CA ASP A 327 -12.44 -13.45 11.10
C ASP A 327 -12.07 -12.25 12.00
N ILE A 328 -10.78 -12.01 12.20
CA ILE A 328 -10.19 -11.10 13.19
C ILE A 328 -9.52 -9.91 12.48
N GLY A 329 -10.11 -9.34 11.42
CA GLY A 329 -9.47 -8.21 10.75
C GLY A 329 -10.42 -7.34 9.93
N ASP A 330 -10.30 -6.03 10.12
CA ASP A 330 -10.89 -5.04 9.24
C ASP A 330 -10.26 -5.21 7.83
N PRO A 331 -11.03 -5.07 6.73
CA PRO A 331 -10.46 -4.97 5.39
C PRO A 331 -9.24 -4.03 5.28
N ALA A 332 -9.18 -2.97 6.10
CA ALA A 332 -8.03 -2.08 6.19
C ALA A 332 -6.74 -2.78 6.66
N ASP A 333 -6.82 -3.70 7.62
CA ASP A 333 -5.65 -4.44 8.14
C ASP A 333 -5.03 -5.30 7.04
N ARG A 334 -5.87 -5.95 6.23
CA ARG A 334 -5.42 -6.75 5.08
C ARG A 334 -4.69 -5.89 4.04
N VAL A 335 -5.18 -4.68 3.76
CA VAL A 335 -4.50 -3.74 2.85
C VAL A 335 -3.14 -3.35 3.42
N VAL A 336 -3.07 -3.00 4.70
CA VAL A 336 -1.82 -2.61 5.37
C VAL A 336 -0.80 -3.74 5.35
N LEU A 337 -1.20 -4.96 5.73
CA LEU A 337 -0.34 -6.14 5.69
C LEU A 337 0.12 -6.48 4.27
N THR A 338 -0.76 -6.35 3.27
CA THR A 338 -0.42 -6.59 1.86
C THR A 338 0.63 -5.58 1.39
N VAL A 339 0.43 -4.28 1.67
CA VAL A 339 1.38 -3.24 1.27
C VAL A 339 2.73 -3.43 1.94
N ILE A 340 2.77 -3.58 3.25
CA ILE A 340 4.03 -3.71 3.99
C ILE A 340 4.73 -5.02 3.65
N GLY A 341 3.98 -6.12 3.54
CA GLY A 341 4.50 -7.41 3.09
C GLY A 341 5.09 -7.33 1.68
N ALA A 342 4.40 -6.68 0.74
CA ALA A 342 4.88 -6.52 -0.63
C ALA A 342 6.13 -5.64 -0.71
N VAL A 343 6.18 -4.52 0.02
CA VAL A 343 7.37 -3.65 0.11
C VAL A 343 8.52 -4.40 0.75
N GLY A 344 8.26 -5.12 1.84
CA GLY A 344 9.24 -5.97 2.52
C GLY A 344 9.80 -7.05 1.58
N SER A 345 8.95 -7.72 0.79
CA SER A 345 9.39 -8.70 -0.20
C SER A 345 10.21 -8.06 -1.32
N ALA A 346 9.79 -6.90 -1.83
CA ALA A 346 10.52 -6.17 -2.87
C ALA A 346 11.92 -5.72 -2.41
N GLN A 347 12.08 -5.41 -1.13
CA GLN A 347 13.37 -5.09 -0.54
C GLN A 347 14.21 -6.34 -0.24
N ALA A 348 13.60 -7.36 0.36
CA ALA A 348 14.31 -8.54 0.88
C ALA A 348 14.77 -9.49 -0.23
N LEU A 349 13.93 -9.73 -1.24
CA LEU A 349 14.20 -10.76 -2.26
C LEU A 349 15.44 -10.45 -3.10
N PRO A 350 15.63 -9.25 -3.69
CA PRO A 350 16.81 -8.97 -4.50
C PRO A 350 18.11 -9.05 -3.69
N MET A 351 18.09 -8.54 -2.45
CA MET A 351 19.24 -8.60 -1.53
C MET A 351 19.61 -10.04 -1.19
N THR A 352 18.60 -10.86 -0.84
CA THR A 352 18.80 -12.27 -0.48
C THR A 352 19.36 -13.06 -1.67
N ILE A 353 18.76 -12.88 -2.86
CA ILE A 353 19.21 -13.54 -4.08
C ILE A 353 20.66 -13.15 -4.41
N GLY A 354 21.00 -11.86 -4.34
CA GLY A 354 22.35 -11.38 -4.58
C GLY A 354 23.37 -12.03 -3.66
N TYR A 355 23.09 -12.03 -2.36
CA TYR A 355 23.98 -12.63 -1.34
C TYR A 355 24.26 -14.12 -1.59
N PHE A 356 23.21 -14.92 -1.83
CA PHE A 356 23.41 -16.35 -2.10
C PHE A 356 23.97 -16.61 -3.50
N ALA A 357 23.74 -15.72 -4.47
CA ALA A 357 24.32 -15.86 -5.80
C ALA A 357 25.84 -15.68 -5.79
N GLU A 358 26.39 -14.82 -4.93
CA GLU A 358 27.85 -14.68 -4.77
C GLU A 358 28.52 -15.98 -4.32
N HIS A 359 27.84 -16.77 -3.49
CA HIS A 359 28.40 -17.98 -2.89
C HIS A 359 28.01 -19.27 -3.62
N ALA A 360 26.82 -19.29 -4.24
CA ALA A 360 26.23 -20.47 -4.85
C ALA A 360 25.24 -20.09 -5.97
N ALA A 361 25.71 -19.35 -6.97
CA ALA A 361 24.88 -18.83 -8.06
C ALA A 361 24.07 -19.89 -8.78
N VAL A 362 24.68 -21.04 -9.10
CA VAL A 362 23.99 -22.12 -9.82
C VAL A 362 22.84 -22.66 -8.98
N ALA A 363 23.09 -23.00 -7.71
CA ALA A 363 22.06 -23.50 -6.81
C ALA A 363 20.94 -22.47 -6.59
N THR A 364 21.31 -21.21 -6.32
CA THR A 364 20.37 -20.10 -6.10
C THR A 364 19.50 -19.87 -7.33
N GLY A 365 20.11 -19.81 -8.52
CA GLY A 365 19.39 -19.63 -9.78
C GLY A 365 18.45 -20.80 -10.10
N LEU A 366 18.89 -22.05 -9.86
CA LEU A 366 18.06 -23.24 -10.05
C LEU A 366 16.88 -23.31 -9.07
N VAL A 367 17.06 -22.89 -7.81
CA VAL A 367 15.97 -22.80 -6.83
C VAL A 367 14.95 -21.76 -7.27
N VAL A 368 15.40 -20.56 -7.64
CA VAL A 368 14.52 -19.48 -8.16
C VAL A 368 13.78 -19.96 -9.41
N TRP A 369 14.48 -20.61 -10.35
CA TRP A 369 13.89 -21.17 -11.57
C TRP A 369 12.85 -22.26 -11.26
N SER A 370 13.13 -23.16 -10.31
CA SER A 370 12.22 -24.27 -9.96
C SER A 370 10.95 -23.76 -9.28
N VAL A 371 11.07 -22.82 -8.34
CA VAL A 371 9.93 -22.16 -7.70
C VAL A 371 9.09 -21.41 -8.73
N ALA A 372 9.74 -20.66 -9.62
CA ALA A 372 9.07 -19.95 -10.71
C ALA A 372 8.35 -20.91 -11.66
N GLY A 373 8.94 -22.07 -11.96
CA GLY A 373 8.34 -23.12 -12.79
C GLY A 373 7.09 -23.70 -12.13
N GLY A 374 7.14 -23.90 -10.81
CA GLY A 374 5.98 -24.26 -10.00
C GLY A 374 4.86 -23.22 -10.06
N LEU A 375 5.19 -21.92 -9.95
CA LEU A 375 4.20 -20.84 -10.07
C LEU A 375 3.53 -20.82 -11.45
N VAL A 376 4.32 -20.93 -12.53
CA VAL A 376 3.78 -21.03 -13.90
C VAL A 376 2.92 -22.29 -14.05
N PHE A 377 3.33 -23.43 -13.50
CA PHE A 377 2.57 -24.67 -13.55
C PHE A 377 1.22 -24.54 -12.84
N VAL A 378 1.20 -24.04 -11.60
CA VAL A 378 -0.01 -23.83 -10.80
C VAL A 378 -0.94 -22.80 -11.48
N ALA A 379 -0.37 -21.73 -12.05
CA ALA A 379 -1.12 -20.76 -12.85
C ALA A 379 -1.77 -21.40 -14.08
N SER A 380 -1.03 -22.26 -14.79
CA SER A 380 -1.52 -22.95 -15.99
C SER A 380 -2.66 -23.94 -15.68
N ARG A 381 -2.71 -24.45 -14.45
CA ARG A 381 -3.78 -25.31 -13.92
C ARG A 381 -4.95 -24.52 -13.35
N LYS A 382 -4.90 -23.18 -13.37
CA LYS A 382 -5.91 -22.27 -12.78
C LYS A 382 -6.20 -22.57 -11.31
N LEU A 383 -5.20 -23.05 -10.57
CA LEU A 383 -5.30 -23.38 -9.14
C LEU A 383 -5.20 -22.15 -8.22
N VAL A 384 -4.99 -20.97 -8.79
CA VAL A 384 -4.83 -19.68 -8.09
C VAL A 384 -5.90 -18.68 -8.52
N ARG A 385 -6.27 -17.76 -7.63
CA ARG A 385 -7.30 -16.74 -7.88
C ARG A 385 -6.97 -15.81 -9.05
N SER A 386 -5.67 -15.52 -9.26
CA SER A 386 -5.18 -14.71 -10.37
C SER A 386 -4.11 -15.47 -11.15
N PRO A 387 -4.52 -16.34 -12.10
CA PRO A 387 -3.58 -17.11 -12.93
C PRO A 387 -2.64 -16.21 -13.72
N ILE A 388 -3.15 -15.13 -14.31
CA ILE A 388 -2.36 -14.21 -15.15
C ILE A 388 -1.24 -13.54 -14.35
N ALA A 389 -1.55 -12.99 -13.17
CA ALA A 389 -0.52 -12.34 -12.35
C ALA A 389 0.56 -13.35 -11.88
N THR A 390 0.12 -14.55 -11.53
CA THR A 390 1.02 -15.64 -11.09
C THR A 390 1.92 -16.10 -12.25
N GLU A 391 1.37 -16.19 -13.46
CA GLU A 391 2.12 -16.53 -14.68
C GLU A 391 3.13 -15.43 -15.05
N ILE A 392 2.78 -14.15 -14.89
CA ILE A 392 3.71 -13.03 -15.14
C ILE A 392 4.87 -13.07 -14.14
N ILE A 393 4.58 -13.19 -12.85
CA ILE A 393 5.60 -13.24 -11.80
C ILE A 393 6.50 -14.47 -11.99
N GLY A 394 5.88 -15.63 -12.25
CA GLY A 394 6.60 -16.87 -12.54
C GLY A 394 7.46 -16.75 -13.78
N GLY A 395 6.95 -16.21 -14.89
CA GLY A 395 7.70 -16.04 -16.14
C GLY A 395 8.94 -15.16 -15.98
N VAL A 396 8.80 -14.00 -15.32
CA VAL A 396 9.94 -13.11 -15.01
C VAL A 396 10.96 -13.81 -14.11
N ALA A 397 10.50 -14.45 -13.03
CA ALA A 397 11.38 -15.14 -12.09
C ALA A 397 12.09 -16.35 -12.73
N LEU A 398 11.47 -17.01 -13.70
CA LEU A 398 12.05 -18.16 -14.40
C LEU A 398 13.22 -17.74 -15.29
N VAL A 399 13.07 -16.63 -16.02
CA VAL A 399 14.15 -16.03 -16.82
C VAL A 399 15.26 -15.49 -15.92
N ALA A 400 14.91 -14.80 -14.84
CA ALA A 400 15.87 -14.28 -13.87
C ALA A 400 16.65 -15.40 -13.18
N GLY A 401 15.97 -16.48 -12.77
CA GLY A 401 16.58 -17.68 -12.17
C GLY A 401 17.65 -18.30 -13.06
N ALA A 402 17.36 -18.45 -14.35
CA ALA A 402 18.35 -18.93 -15.32
C ALA A 402 19.56 -17.98 -15.43
N ALA A 403 19.31 -16.66 -15.49
CA ALA A 403 20.38 -15.65 -15.59
C ALA A 403 21.29 -15.61 -14.35
N ILE A 404 20.72 -15.77 -13.15
CA ILE A 404 21.47 -15.77 -11.87
C ILE A 404 22.59 -16.82 -11.88
N THR A 405 22.37 -17.98 -12.51
CA THR A 405 23.40 -19.04 -12.59
C THR A 405 24.72 -18.57 -13.25
N GLY A 406 24.67 -17.47 -14.02
CA GLY A 406 25.83 -16.95 -14.74
C GLY A 406 26.81 -16.14 -13.90
N VAL A 407 26.45 -15.82 -12.64
CA VAL A 407 27.40 -15.25 -11.68
C VAL A 407 28.54 -16.25 -11.42
N GLN A 408 28.27 -17.56 -11.43
CA GLN A 408 29.28 -18.61 -11.24
C GLN A 408 29.73 -19.24 -12.57
N SER A 409 28.83 -19.43 -13.54
CA SER A 409 29.19 -20.02 -14.84
C SER A 409 28.39 -19.40 -15.99
N VAL A 410 29.04 -18.50 -16.73
CA VAL A 410 28.46 -17.83 -17.90
C VAL A 410 28.06 -18.84 -18.98
N ALA A 411 28.88 -19.87 -19.21
CA ALA A 411 28.58 -20.94 -20.17
C ALA A 411 27.31 -21.71 -19.80
N PHE A 412 27.15 -22.08 -18.53
CA PHE A 412 25.95 -22.77 -18.06
C PHE A 412 24.72 -21.88 -18.20
N ALA A 413 24.81 -20.62 -17.76
CA ALA A 413 23.67 -19.70 -17.77
C ALA A 413 23.15 -19.37 -19.16
N THR A 414 24.05 -19.15 -20.12
CA THR A 414 23.68 -18.84 -21.50
C THR A 414 23.04 -20.04 -22.20
N LEU A 415 23.55 -21.25 -21.99
CA LEU A 415 22.96 -22.48 -22.52
C LEU A 415 21.62 -22.82 -21.84
N PHE A 416 21.60 -22.85 -20.51
CA PHE A 416 20.40 -23.14 -19.71
C PHE A 416 19.31 -22.09 -19.91
N GLY A 417 19.67 -20.81 -19.99
CA GLY A 417 18.76 -19.71 -20.29
C GLY A 417 18.19 -19.78 -21.70
N SER A 418 19.01 -20.13 -22.70
CA SER A 418 18.53 -20.34 -24.07
C SER A 418 17.60 -21.55 -24.17
N ALA A 419 17.93 -22.66 -23.51
CA ALA A 419 17.07 -23.85 -23.45
C ALA A 419 15.73 -23.55 -22.75
N THR A 420 15.77 -22.82 -21.63
CA THR A 420 14.59 -22.34 -20.91
C THR A 420 13.71 -21.46 -21.81
N ALA A 421 14.33 -20.52 -22.51
CA ALA A 421 13.64 -19.60 -23.41
C ALA A 421 12.97 -20.34 -24.59
N ALA A 422 13.65 -21.31 -25.19
CA ALA A 422 13.09 -22.17 -26.24
C ALA A 422 11.92 -23.02 -25.72
N ALA A 423 12.03 -23.58 -24.50
CA ALA A 423 10.95 -24.34 -23.87
C ALA A 423 9.71 -23.47 -23.60
N LEU A 424 9.89 -22.22 -23.15
CA LEU A 424 8.80 -21.28 -22.96
C LEU A 424 8.10 -20.91 -24.27
N ILE A 425 8.86 -20.70 -25.36
CA ILE A 425 8.28 -20.48 -26.70
C ILE A 425 7.48 -21.70 -27.14
N ALA A 426 8.05 -22.91 -27.01
CA ALA A 426 7.37 -24.15 -27.37
C ALA A 426 6.05 -24.31 -26.59
N LEU A 427 6.07 -24.09 -25.27
CA LEU A 427 4.86 -24.11 -24.44
C LEU A 427 3.86 -23.00 -24.81
N GLY A 428 4.36 -21.85 -25.26
CA GLY A 428 3.53 -20.71 -25.70
C GLY A 428 2.87 -20.89 -27.07
N THR A 429 3.22 -21.94 -27.82
CA THR A 429 2.49 -22.32 -29.06
C THR A 429 1.11 -22.90 -28.77
N GLN A 430 0.84 -23.31 -27.53
CA GLN A 430 -0.46 -23.83 -27.13
C GLN A 430 -1.51 -22.71 -27.04
N PRO A 431 -2.78 -22.98 -27.43
CA PRO A 431 -3.85 -22.00 -27.33
C PRO A 431 -3.98 -21.42 -25.91
N GLY A 432 -3.97 -20.09 -25.80
CA GLY A 432 -4.16 -19.37 -24.53
C GLY A 432 -2.90 -19.17 -23.68
N ARG A 433 -1.70 -19.51 -24.18
CA ARG A 433 -0.42 -19.39 -23.44
C ARG A 433 0.55 -18.35 -24.03
N VAL A 434 0.01 -17.25 -24.56
CA VAL A 434 0.79 -16.19 -25.24
C VAL A 434 1.84 -15.54 -24.30
N LEU A 435 1.57 -15.50 -22.99
CA LEU A 435 2.53 -14.95 -22.04
C LEU A 435 3.84 -15.76 -21.97
N LEU A 436 3.77 -17.09 -22.12
CA LEU A 436 4.97 -17.94 -22.13
C LEU A 436 5.84 -17.67 -23.35
N SER A 437 5.25 -17.48 -24.53
CA SER A 437 6.03 -17.13 -25.73
C SER A 437 6.65 -15.74 -25.63
N LEU A 438 5.98 -14.79 -24.96
CA LEU A 438 6.55 -13.48 -24.64
C LEU A 438 7.80 -13.60 -23.76
N PHE A 439 7.72 -14.33 -22.64
CA PHE A 439 8.86 -14.52 -21.74
C PHE A 439 9.98 -15.33 -22.38
N GLY A 440 9.66 -16.34 -23.20
CA GLY A 440 10.64 -17.09 -23.97
C GLY A 440 11.34 -16.21 -25.01
N SER A 441 10.62 -15.33 -25.69
CA SER A 441 11.22 -14.37 -26.63
C SER A 441 12.15 -13.38 -25.92
N LEU A 442 11.72 -12.86 -24.76
CA LEU A 442 12.54 -11.98 -23.92
C LEU A 442 13.80 -12.72 -23.41
N GLY A 443 13.64 -13.98 -23.01
CA GLY A 443 14.74 -14.85 -22.59
C GLY A 443 15.77 -15.05 -23.70
N LEU A 444 15.35 -15.29 -24.94
CA LEU A 444 16.27 -15.38 -26.08
C LEU A 444 16.96 -14.04 -26.37
N LEU A 445 16.22 -12.93 -26.32
CA LEU A 445 16.77 -11.58 -26.54
C LEU A 445 17.93 -11.26 -25.58
N VAL A 446 17.85 -11.73 -24.34
CA VAL A 446 18.89 -11.53 -23.34
C VAL A 446 20.01 -12.58 -23.48
N ASN A 447 19.67 -13.86 -23.60
CA ASN A 447 20.66 -14.93 -23.53
C ASN A 447 21.47 -15.11 -24.82
N VAL A 448 20.90 -14.86 -26.00
CA VAL A 448 21.61 -15.07 -27.28
C VAL A 448 22.76 -14.07 -27.47
N PRO A 449 22.58 -12.75 -27.30
CA PRO A 449 23.71 -11.81 -27.38
C PRO A 449 24.77 -12.08 -26.32
N TRP A 450 24.35 -12.51 -25.13
CA TRP A 450 25.25 -12.85 -24.04
C TRP A 450 26.08 -14.10 -24.36
N ALA A 451 25.45 -15.14 -24.92
CA ALA A 451 26.12 -16.34 -25.42
C ALA A 451 27.12 -16.02 -26.53
N ILE A 452 26.73 -15.18 -27.50
CA ILE A 452 27.59 -14.75 -28.60
C ILE A 452 28.85 -14.06 -28.05
N ARG A 453 28.69 -13.12 -27.11
CA ARG A 453 29.81 -12.42 -26.49
C ARG A 453 30.76 -13.37 -25.77
N HIS A 454 30.24 -14.41 -25.13
CA HIS A 454 31.03 -15.34 -24.34
C HIS A 454 31.74 -16.41 -25.20
N PHE A 455 31.03 -17.06 -26.11
CA PHE A 455 31.57 -18.16 -26.92
C PHE A 455 32.33 -17.72 -28.18
N PHE A 456 32.08 -16.50 -28.66
CA PHE A 456 32.75 -15.94 -29.84
C PHE A 456 33.44 -14.60 -29.53
N PRO A 457 34.47 -14.60 -28.66
CA PRO A 457 35.20 -13.38 -28.32
C PRO A 457 35.91 -12.80 -29.56
N GLY A 458 35.60 -11.55 -29.92
CA GLY A 458 36.23 -10.82 -31.03
C GLY A 458 35.46 -9.56 -31.43
N GLU A 459 36.14 -8.40 -31.42
CA GLU A 459 35.54 -7.06 -31.58
C GLU A 459 34.75 -6.85 -32.89
N GLY A 460 35.05 -7.61 -33.95
CA GLY A 460 34.41 -7.48 -35.27
C GLY A 460 33.28 -8.47 -35.59
N ARG A 461 33.06 -9.53 -34.79
CA ARG A 461 32.11 -10.62 -35.13
C ARG A 461 30.74 -10.48 -34.47
N VAL A 462 30.67 -9.74 -33.36
CA VAL A 462 29.43 -9.57 -32.59
C VAL A 462 28.31 -8.88 -33.40
N PRO A 463 28.55 -7.77 -34.13
CA PRO A 463 27.50 -7.14 -34.94
C PRO A 463 27.01 -8.05 -36.09
N LEU A 464 27.92 -8.81 -36.71
CA LEU A 464 27.61 -9.74 -37.80
C LEU A 464 26.78 -10.94 -37.31
N LEU A 465 27.09 -11.50 -36.13
CA LEU A 465 26.32 -12.59 -35.53
C LEU A 465 24.94 -12.13 -35.06
N ILE A 466 24.82 -10.90 -34.54
CA ILE A 466 23.52 -10.30 -34.21
C ILE A 466 22.69 -10.10 -35.49
N LEU A 467 23.28 -9.54 -36.55
CA LEU A 467 22.62 -9.34 -37.85
C LEU A 467 22.20 -10.67 -38.49
N ALA A 468 23.07 -11.68 -38.47
CA ALA A 468 22.77 -13.03 -38.97
C ALA A 468 21.65 -13.70 -38.16
N SER A 469 21.68 -13.61 -36.82
CA SER A 469 20.61 -14.15 -35.97
C SER A 469 19.27 -13.46 -36.22
N GLY A 470 19.27 -12.14 -36.39
CA GLY A 470 18.08 -11.36 -36.74
C GLY A 470 17.52 -11.76 -38.11
N ALA A 471 18.40 -11.94 -39.10
CA ALA A 471 18.00 -12.41 -40.43
C ALA A 471 17.38 -13.82 -40.39
N VAL A 472 17.94 -14.73 -39.59
CA VAL A 472 17.39 -16.09 -39.39
C VAL A 472 16.02 -16.04 -38.71
N ILE A 473 15.85 -15.21 -37.67
CA ILE A 473 14.56 -15.05 -36.98
C ILE A 473 13.48 -14.53 -37.95
N VAL A 474 13.82 -13.54 -38.78
CA VAL A 474 12.91 -13.00 -39.80
C VAL A 474 12.57 -14.05 -40.86
N LEU A 475 13.56 -14.82 -41.34
CA LEU A 475 13.35 -15.92 -42.29
C LEU A 475 12.40 -16.99 -41.74
N VAL A 476 12.59 -17.40 -40.47
CA VAL A 476 11.73 -18.38 -39.80
C VAL A 476 10.32 -17.83 -39.60
N ALA A 477 10.18 -16.56 -39.21
CA ALA A 477 8.88 -15.91 -39.06
C ALA A 477 8.11 -15.85 -40.39
N VAL A 478 8.80 -15.48 -41.48
CA VAL A 478 8.23 -15.46 -42.84
C VAL A 478 7.86 -16.88 -43.30
N TRP A 479 8.69 -17.88 -43.01
CA TRP A 479 8.42 -19.28 -43.37
C TRP A 479 7.19 -19.84 -42.63
N LEU A 480 7.07 -19.60 -41.32
CA LEU A 480 5.91 -19.99 -40.53
C LEU A 480 4.63 -19.28 -41.00
N ALA A 481 4.71 -17.98 -41.32
CA ALA A 481 3.59 -17.22 -41.88
C ALA A 481 3.12 -17.81 -43.22
N ARG A 482 4.05 -18.22 -44.09
CA ARG A 482 3.74 -18.85 -45.39
C ARG A 482 3.16 -20.26 -45.24
N MET A 483 3.62 -21.05 -44.28
CA MET A 483 3.10 -22.40 -44.04
C MET A 483 1.72 -22.41 -43.37
N SER A 484 1.34 -21.35 -42.64
CA SER A 484 0.01 -21.24 -42.05
C SER A 484 -1.12 -21.29 -43.11
N GLY A 485 -0.85 -20.84 -44.34
CA GLY A 485 -1.75 -20.95 -45.49
C GLY A 485 -1.83 -22.35 -46.12
N ARG A 486 -0.86 -23.24 -45.84
CA ARG A 486 -0.84 -24.64 -46.24
C ARG A 486 -1.54 -25.52 -45.20
N LEU A 487 -1.26 -25.28 -43.91
CA LEU A 487 -1.93 -25.95 -42.78
C LEU A 487 -3.45 -25.71 -42.76
N ARG A 488 -3.92 -24.50 -43.10
CA ARG A 488 -5.36 -24.20 -43.24
C ARG A 488 -6.04 -24.92 -44.40
N ARG A 489 -5.28 -25.37 -45.41
CA ARG A 489 -5.81 -26.15 -46.54
C ARG A 489 -5.85 -27.64 -46.23
N GLU A 490 -4.90 -28.14 -45.46
CA GLU A 490 -4.86 -29.55 -45.03
C GLU A 490 -5.85 -29.85 -43.88
N LEU A 491 -6.16 -28.88 -43.01
CA LEU A 491 -7.18 -29.03 -41.94
C LEU A 491 -8.64 -28.77 -42.41
N ARG A 492 -8.87 -28.63 -43.71
CA ARG A 492 -10.21 -28.51 -44.32
C ARG A 492 -10.64 -29.78 -45.08
N HIS A 493 -9.83 -30.84 -45.00
CA HIS A 493 -10.25 -32.22 -45.21
C HIS A 493 -10.17 -32.94 -43.85
#